data_AF-A0A2P7SE81-F1
#
_entry.id   AF-A0A2P7SE81-F1
#
_cell.length_a   1.000
_cell.length_b   1.000
_cell.length_c   1.000
_cell.angle_alpha   90.00
_cell.angle_beta   90.00
_cell.angle_gamma   90.00
#
_symmetry.space_group_name_H-M   'P 1'
#
loop_
_entity.id
_entity.type
_entity.pdbx_description
1 polymer ?
#
loop_
_entity_poly.entity_id
_entity_poly.type
_entity_poly.pdbx_seq_one_letter_code
_entity_poly.pdbx_strand_id
1 'polypeptide(L)'
;MTEKQRRVREISRREAEMYRVEAIQAEMASAIRLLGGDGSAKDQNRKAATATGLSITTVERLRWKKIKRPFTDISDAVREAVKRHNEGSLKRAAHEVFIAQQQAAVLRARLEELDPAFAGSYPGLDRRTNADVGG
;
A
#
# COMPACT_ATOMS: atom_id res chain seq x y z
N MET A 1 -34.98 -30.27 -14.20
CA MET A 1 -34.65 -28.98 -13.56
C MET A 1 -35.74 -27.99 -13.92
N THR A 2 -36.47 -27.48 -12.93
CA THR A 2 -37.68 -26.67 -13.16
C THR A 2 -37.34 -25.22 -13.48
N GLU A 3 -38.24 -24.49 -14.13
CA GLU A 3 -38.03 -23.10 -14.52
C GLU A 3 -37.76 -22.18 -13.32
N LYS A 4 -38.41 -22.46 -12.17
CA LYS A 4 -38.11 -21.81 -10.89
C LYS A 4 -36.64 -22.00 -10.47
N GLN A 5 -36.08 -23.21 -10.61
CA GLN A 5 -34.68 -23.47 -10.27
C GLN A 5 -33.70 -22.75 -11.21
N ARG A 6 -34.04 -22.60 -12.50
CA ARG A 6 -33.23 -21.81 -13.45
C ARG A 6 -33.23 -20.33 -13.07
N ARG A 7 -34.39 -19.76 -12.79
CA ARG A 7 -34.51 -18.34 -12.38
C ARG A 7 -33.76 -18.04 -11.08
N VAL A 8 -33.83 -18.91 -10.07
CA VAL A 8 -33.08 -18.73 -8.81
C VAL A 8 -31.56 -18.76 -9.04
N ARG A 9 -31.06 -19.67 -9.89
CA ARG A 9 -29.63 -19.70 -10.25
C ARG A 9 -29.19 -18.44 -11.02
N GLU A 10 -30.04 -17.93 -11.91
CA GLU A 10 -29.75 -16.69 -12.64
C GLU A 10 -29.73 -15.46 -11.71
N ILE A 11 -30.68 -15.36 -10.76
CA ILE A 11 -30.70 -14.30 -9.75
C ILE A 11 -29.41 -14.35 -8.92
N SER A 12 -29.04 -15.53 -8.41
CA SER A 12 -27.81 -15.71 -7.63
C SER A 12 -26.54 -15.37 -8.43
N ARG A 13 -26.48 -15.70 -9.73
CA ARG A 13 -25.36 -15.28 -10.59
C ARG A 13 -25.29 -13.76 -10.75
N ARG A 14 -26.44 -13.10 -10.97
CA ARG A 14 -26.51 -11.64 -11.12
C ARG A 14 -26.11 -10.92 -9.83
N GLU A 15 -26.54 -11.41 -8.67
CA GLU A 15 -26.15 -10.88 -7.36
C GLU A 15 -24.64 -11.03 -7.13
N ALA A 16 -24.08 -12.20 -7.43
CA ALA A 16 -22.64 -12.43 -7.33
C ALA A 16 -21.83 -11.54 -8.29
N GLU A 17 -22.33 -11.31 -9.51
CA GLU A 17 -21.70 -10.42 -10.48
C GLU A 17 -21.75 -8.96 -10.00
N MET A 18 -22.89 -8.51 -9.46
CA MET A 18 -23.03 -7.17 -8.87
C MET A 18 -22.05 -6.94 -7.73
N TYR A 19 -21.91 -7.91 -6.83
CA TYR A 19 -20.95 -7.81 -5.72
C TYR A 19 -19.50 -7.69 -6.22
N ARG A 20 -19.12 -8.47 -7.24
CA ARG A 20 -17.77 -8.37 -7.86
C ARG A 20 -17.51 -6.99 -8.45
N VAL A 21 -18.50 -6.45 -9.15
CA VAL A 21 -18.42 -5.13 -9.78
C VAL A 21 -18.25 -4.04 -8.71
N GLU A 22 -19.02 -4.11 -7.63
CA GLU A 22 -18.92 -3.17 -6.51
C GLU A 22 -17.58 -3.27 -5.77
N ALA A 23 -17.07 -4.49 -5.58
CA ALA A 23 -15.76 -4.72 -4.97
C ALA A 23 -14.64 -4.10 -5.80
N ILE A 24 -14.61 -4.34 -7.12
CA ILE A 24 -13.62 -3.74 -8.04
C ILE A 24 -13.73 -2.22 -8.02
N GLN A 25 -14.95 -1.69 -8.05
CA GLN A 25 -15.17 -0.26 -8.03
C GLN A 25 -14.68 0.39 -6.71
N ALA A 26 -14.90 -0.28 -5.57
CA ALA A 26 -14.40 0.16 -4.28
C ALA A 26 -12.87 0.11 -4.20
N GLU A 27 -12.27 -0.98 -4.68
CA GLU A 27 -10.81 -1.18 -4.80
C GLU A 27 -10.18 -0.05 -5.62
N MET A 28 -10.71 0.25 -6.81
CA MET A 28 -10.16 1.30 -7.66
C MET A 28 -10.33 2.68 -7.01
N ALA A 29 -11.48 2.94 -6.38
CA ALA A 29 -11.72 4.22 -5.74
C ALA A 29 -10.83 4.45 -4.51
N SER A 30 -10.50 3.41 -3.74
CA SER A 30 -9.55 3.51 -2.62
C SER A 30 -8.12 3.64 -3.13
N ALA A 31 -7.72 2.88 -4.14
CA ALA A 31 -6.41 2.96 -4.77
C ALA A 31 -6.11 4.36 -5.31
N ILE A 32 -7.07 4.99 -6.01
CA ILE A 32 -6.89 6.36 -6.51
C ILE A 32 -6.72 7.37 -5.38
N ARG A 33 -7.44 7.20 -4.25
CA ARG A 33 -7.25 8.08 -3.07
C ARG A 33 -5.86 7.90 -2.46
N LEU A 34 -5.41 6.65 -2.33
CA LEU A 34 -4.06 6.34 -1.84
C LEU A 34 -2.98 7.00 -2.71
N LEU A 35 -3.06 6.82 -4.03
CA LEU A 35 -2.11 7.40 -4.99
C LEU A 35 -2.14 8.93 -5.01
N GLY A 36 -3.30 9.53 -4.73
CA GLY A 36 -3.45 10.98 -4.64
C GLY A 36 -2.80 11.59 -3.40
N GLY A 37 -2.66 10.84 -2.31
CA GLY A 37 -2.14 11.33 -1.04
C GLY A 37 -2.91 12.53 -0.51
N ASP A 38 -2.19 13.47 0.13
CA ASP A 38 -2.79 14.66 0.72
C ASP A 38 -2.91 15.84 -0.25
N GLY A 39 -3.85 16.74 0.07
CA GLY A 39 -4.09 17.99 -0.65
C GLY A 39 -5.52 18.16 -1.15
N SER A 40 -5.72 19.14 -2.05
CA SER A 40 -7.02 19.37 -2.68
C SER A 40 -7.42 18.19 -3.56
N ALA A 41 -8.73 17.99 -3.80
CA ALA A 41 -9.20 16.92 -4.68
C ALA A 41 -8.60 17.01 -6.09
N LYS A 42 -8.39 18.23 -6.61
CA LYS A 42 -7.79 18.47 -7.93
C LYS A 42 -6.34 18.04 -7.98
N ASP A 43 -5.57 18.29 -6.92
CA ASP A 43 -4.17 17.91 -6.83
C ASP A 43 -4.02 16.40 -6.62
N GLN A 44 -4.86 15.80 -5.78
CA GLN A 44 -4.93 14.35 -5.62
C GLN A 44 -5.19 13.66 -6.97
N ASN A 45 -6.15 14.17 -7.75
CA ASN A 45 -6.46 13.61 -9.07
C ASN A 45 -5.28 13.75 -10.04
N ARG A 46 -4.56 14.88 -10.02
CA ARG A 46 -3.35 15.06 -10.82
C ARG A 46 -2.23 14.09 -10.43
N LYS A 47 -1.95 13.95 -9.14
CA LYS A 47 -0.94 13.02 -8.63
C LYS A 47 -1.27 11.57 -9.01
N ALA A 48 -2.52 11.16 -8.82
CA ALA A 48 -2.97 9.83 -9.20
C ALA A 48 -2.95 9.62 -10.73
N ALA A 49 -3.29 10.63 -11.53
CA ALA A 49 -3.16 10.57 -12.99
C ALA A 49 -1.71 10.37 -13.43
N THR A 50 -0.76 11.10 -12.84
CA THR A 50 0.66 10.92 -13.10
C THR A 50 1.15 9.53 -12.70
N ALA A 51 0.74 9.02 -11.54
CA ALA A 51 1.16 7.70 -11.05
C ALA A 51 0.64 6.54 -11.92
N THR A 52 -0.60 6.66 -12.39
CA THR A 52 -1.30 5.63 -13.18
C THR A 52 -1.09 5.75 -14.69
N GLY A 53 -0.71 6.93 -15.19
CA GLY A 53 -0.67 7.23 -16.62
C GLY A 53 -2.06 7.42 -17.25
N LEU A 54 -3.13 7.41 -16.45
CA LEU A 54 -4.50 7.61 -16.92
C LEU A 54 -4.84 9.10 -17.03
N SER A 55 -5.85 9.42 -17.85
CA SER A 55 -6.38 10.78 -17.90
C SER A 55 -6.96 11.22 -16.56
N ILE A 56 -6.84 12.51 -16.23
CA ILE A 56 -7.41 13.09 -15.00
C ILE A 56 -8.92 12.82 -14.92
N THR A 57 -9.63 12.87 -16.06
CA THR A 57 -11.07 12.59 -16.12
C THR A 57 -11.38 11.13 -15.78
N THR A 58 -10.57 10.18 -16.26
CA THR A 58 -10.70 8.76 -15.91
C THR A 58 -10.50 8.56 -14.40
N VAL A 59 -9.45 9.16 -13.85
CA VAL A 59 -9.13 9.12 -12.42
C VAL A 59 -10.26 9.69 -11.56
N GLU A 60 -10.81 10.84 -11.95
CA GLU A 60 -11.96 11.45 -11.28
C GLU A 60 -13.17 10.52 -11.27
N ARG A 61 -13.49 9.93 -12.42
CA ARG A 61 -14.63 9.02 -12.53
C ARG A 61 -14.43 7.75 -11.70
N LEU A 62 -13.20 7.22 -11.61
CA LEU A 62 -12.87 6.09 -10.73
C LEU A 62 -13.00 6.48 -9.25
N ARG A 63 -12.42 7.60 -8.83
CA ARG A 63 -12.48 8.12 -7.45
C ARG A 63 -13.90 8.26 -6.93
N TRP A 64 -14.78 8.75 -7.80
CA TRP A 64 -16.21 8.97 -7.51
C TRP A 64 -17.11 7.80 -7.92
N LYS A 65 -16.54 6.62 -8.24
CA LYS A 65 -17.32 5.41 -8.54
C LYS A 65 -18.35 5.62 -9.68
N LYS A 66 -18.01 6.48 -10.65
CA LYS A 66 -18.85 6.75 -11.84
C LYS A 66 -18.69 5.68 -12.93
N ILE A 67 -17.61 4.89 -12.91
CA ILE A 67 -17.39 3.77 -13.82
C ILE A 67 -17.81 2.50 -13.10
N LYS A 68 -18.88 1.86 -13.57
CA LYS A 68 -19.38 0.60 -12.97
C LYS A 68 -18.43 -0.55 -13.25
N ARG A 69 -18.05 -0.76 -14.51
CA ARG A 69 -17.17 -1.85 -14.95
C ARG A 69 -15.92 -1.25 -15.59
N PRO A 70 -14.87 -0.95 -14.80
CA PRO A 70 -13.62 -0.51 -15.40
C PRO A 70 -13.06 -1.61 -16.30
N PHE A 71 -12.53 -1.22 -17.46
CA PHE A 71 -11.82 -2.15 -18.34
C PHE A 71 -10.59 -2.72 -17.64
N THR A 72 -10.21 -3.94 -18.01
CA THR A 72 -9.07 -4.66 -17.40
C THR A 72 -7.79 -3.83 -17.42
N ASP A 73 -7.50 -3.17 -18.55
CA ASP A 73 -6.32 -2.31 -18.70
C ASP A 73 -6.27 -1.16 -17.68
N ILE A 74 -7.45 -0.58 -17.37
CA ILE A 74 -7.56 0.50 -16.38
C ILE A 74 -7.28 -0.05 -14.98
N SER A 75 -7.86 -1.21 -14.64
CA SER A 75 -7.61 -1.82 -13.32
C SER A 75 -6.16 -2.25 -13.14
N ASP A 76 -5.53 -2.77 -14.20
CA ASP A 76 -4.14 -3.22 -14.15
C ASP A 76 -3.18 -2.03 -14.03
N ALA A 77 -3.43 -0.94 -14.77
CA ALA A 77 -2.67 0.29 -14.63
C ALA A 77 -2.72 0.87 -13.21
N VAL A 78 -3.90 0.83 -12.56
CA VAL A 78 -4.07 1.29 -11.18
C VAL A 78 -3.34 0.37 -10.20
N ARG A 79 -3.49 -0.96 -10.33
CA ARG A 79 -2.81 -1.94 -9.46
C ARG A 79 -1.30 -1.84 -9.54
N GLU A 80 -0.76 -1.73 -10.76
CA GLU A 80 0.67 -1.57 -10.99
C GLU A 80 1.20 -0.25 -10.41
N ALA A 81 0.43 0.83 -10.53
CA ALA A 81 0.78 2.11 -9.89
C ALA A 81 0.79 2.02 -8.36
N VAL A 82 -0.17 1.33 -7.75
CA VAL A 82 -0.20 1.07 -6.30
C VAL A 82 1.01 0.24 -5.86
N LYS A 83 1.36 -0.80 -6.62
CA LYS A 83 2.54 -1.62 -6.35
C LYS A 83 3.82 -0.77 -6.35
N ARG A 84 4.03 0.03 -7.38
CA ARG A 84 5.16 0.98 -7.47
C ARG A 84 5.17 1.99 -6.32
N HIS A 85 4.02 2.51 -5.93
CA HIS A 85 3.90 3.42 -4.80
C HIS A 85 4.32 2.75 -3.48
N ASN A 86 3.86 1.53 -3.23
CA ASN A 86 4.20 0.78 -2.02
C ASN A 86 5.69 0.45 -1.97
N GLU A 87 6.28 0.00 -3.07
CA GLU A 87 7.72 -0.26 -3.17
C GLU A 87 8.55 1.00 -2.89
N GLY A 88 8.13 2.15 -3.43
CA GLY A 88 8.78 3.44 -3.17
C GLY A 88 8.63 3.89 -1.71
N SER A 89 7.47 3.70 -1.12
CA SER A 89 7.22 4.02 0.29
C SER A 89 8.00 3.13 1.25
N LEU A 90 8.12 1.83 0.97
CA LEU A 90 8.95 0.91 1.76
C LEU A 90 10.43 1.28 1.69
N LYS A 91 10.94 1.64 0.51
CA LYS A 91 12.34 2.09 0.36
C LYS A 91 12.62 3.36 1.17
N ARG A 92 11.70 4.32 1.16
CA ARG A 92 11.81 5.55 1.96
C ARG A 92 11.81 5.24 3.46
N ALA A 93 10.87 4.42 3.93
CA ALA A 93 10.81 4.02 5.33
C ALA A 93 12.08 3.27 5.77
N ALA A 94 12.61 2.36 4.94
CA ALA A 94 13.86 1.66 5.21
C ALA A 94 15.05 2.63 5.32
N HIS A 95 15.11 3.64 4.45
CA HIS A 95 16.16 4.66 4.51
C HIS A 95 16.05 5.55 5.75
N GLU A 96 14.84 5.95 6.14
CA GLU A 96 14.60 6.73 7.36
C GLU A 96 15.00 5.95 8.62
N VAL A 97 14.67 4.66 8.69
CA VAL A 97 15.10 3.78 9.78
C VAL A 97 16.63 3.67 9.83
N PHE A 98 17.28 3.53 8.67
CA PHE A 98 18.74 3.47 8.60
C PHE A 98 19.40 4.76 9.12
N ILE A 99 18.89 5.93 8.74
CA ILE A 99 19.38 7.22 9.25
C ILE A 99 19.18 7.31 10.77
N ALA A 100 18.00 6.93 11.28
CA ALA A 100 17.72 6.94 12.70
C ALA A 100 18.66 6.00 13.49
N GLN A 101 18.98 4.83 12.95
CA GLN A 101 19.95 3.91 13.54
C GLN A 101 21.36 4.49 13.58
N GLN A 102 21.81 5.17 12.52
CA GLN A 102 23.11 5.84 12.53
C GLN A 102 23.16 6.97 13.58
N GLN A 103 22.12 7.80 13.66
CA GLN A 103 22.03 8.86 14.65
C GLN A 103 22.04 8.29 16.08
N ALA A 104 21.29 7.22 16.32
CA ALA A 104 21.26 6.52 17.61
C ALA A 104 22.64 5.93 17.96
N ALA A 105 23.35 5.33 17.00
CA ALA A 105 24.68 4.79 17.20
C ALA A 105 25.71 5.88 17.57
N VAL A 106 25.66 7.03 16.90
CA VAL A 106 26.53 8.18 17.22
C VAL A 106 26.24 8.71 18.64
N LEU A 107 24.96 8.87 18.99
CA LEU A 107 24.57 9.32 20.34
C LEU A 107 25.02 8.32 21.41
N ARG A 108 24.91 7.01 21.13
CA ARG A 108 25.38 5.97 22.02
C ARG A 108 26.90 6.03 22.23
N ALA A 109 27.68 6.16 21.16
CA ALA A 109 29.14 6.30 21.26
C ALA A 109 29.52 7.54 22.09
N ARG A 110 28.81 8.67 21.92
CA ARG A 110 29.02 9.87 22.73
C ARG A 110 28.66 9.67 24.21
N LEU A 111 27.62 8.89 24.50
CA LEU A 111 27.25 8.57 25.88
C LEU A 111 28.27 7.64 26.54
N GLU A 112 28.79 6.66 25.81
CA GLU A 112 29.86 5.76 26.29
C GLU A 112 31.18 6.52 26.56
N GLU A 113 31.48 7.58 25.80
CA GLU A 113 32.60 8.49 26.07
C GLU A 113 32.42 9.32 27.36
N LEU A 114 31.19 9.76 27.64
CA LEU A 114 30.88 10.66 28.76
C LEU A 114 30.63 9.92 30.09
N ASP A 115 30.11 8.70 30.04
CA ASP A 115 29.83 7.87 31.21
C ASP A 115 30.24 6.40 30.95
N PRO A 116 31.43 5.98 31.44
CA PRO A 116 31.90 4.60 31.30
C PRO A 116 30.99 3.55 31.98
N ALA A 117 30.14 3.96 32.95
CA ALA A 117 29.18 3.06 33.60
C ALA A 117 27.93 2.82 32.74
N PHE A 118 27.67 3.67 31.75
CA PHE A 118 26.57 3.50 30.80
C PHE A 118 26.73 2.24 29.95
N ALA A 119 27.97 1.87 29.59
CA ALA A 119 28.28 0.66 28.84
C ALA A 119 27.84 -0.64 29.54
N GLY A 120 27.76 -0.64 30.88
CA GLY A 120 27.30 -1.78 31.69
C GLY A 120 25.78 -1.91 31.83
N SER A 121 25.01 -0.88 31.43
CA SER A 121 23.59 -0.76 31.77
C SER A 121 22.62 -1.38 30.75
N TYR A 122 23.09 -1.76 29.55
CA TYR A 122 22.27 -2.41 28.52
C TYR A 122 22.99 -3.59 27.82
N PRO A 123 23.04 -4.79 28.44
CA PRO A 123 23.46 -6.00 27.76
C PRO A 123 22.27 -6.56 26.95
N GLY A 124 22.29 -6.48 25.61
CA GLY A 124 21.32 -7.29 24.84
C GLY A 124 20.88 -6.89 23.43
N LEU A 125 21.44 -5.88 22.78
CA LEU A 125 21.03 -5.56 21.39
C LEU A 125 21.99 -6.05 20.29
N ASP A 126 23.04 -6.78 20.66
CA ASP A 126 24.00 -7.38 19.71
C ASP A 126 24.01 -8.91 19.77
N ARG A 127 22.82 -9.54 19.67
CA ARG A 127 22.69 -10.97 19.36
C ARG A 127 22.07 -11.15 17.97
N ARG A 128 22.83 -10.77 16.96
CA ARG A 128 22.66 -11.29 15.59
C ARG A 128 23.98 -11.83 15.05
N THR A 129 24.61 -12.72 15.82
CA THR A 129 25.61 -13.63 15.27
C THR A 129 25.43 -14.99 15.92
N ASN A 130 25.39 -16.00 15.04
CA ASN A 130 25.37 -17.43 15.29
C ASN A 130 23.97 -18.04 15.40
N ALA A 131 23.33 -18.11 14.24
CA ALA A 131 22.91 -19.42 13.76
C ALA A 131 24.13 -20.36 13.79
N ASP A 132 24.13 -21.33 14.70
CA ASP A 132 24.69 -22.63 14.36
C ASP A 132 23.80 -23.72 14.95
N VAL A 133 23.50 -24.65 14.08
CA VAL A 133 22.66 -25.82 14.27
C VAL A 133 23.64 -26.98 14.47
N GLY A 134 23.62 -27.63 15.62
CA GLY A 134 24.27 -28.93 15.76
C GLY A 134 24.81 -29.23 17.15
N GLY A 135 24.32 -30.33 17.74
CA GLY A 135 24.85 -30.97 18.95
C GLY A 135 23.76 -31.43 19.89
#